data_AF-A0A9X8E409-F1
#
_entry.id   AF-A0A9X8E409-F1
#
_cell.length_a   1.000
_cell.length_b   1.000
_cell.length_c   1.000
_cell.angle_alpha   90.00
_cell.angle_beta   90.00
_cell.angle_gamma   90.00
#
_symmetry.space_group_name_H-M   'P 1'
#
loop_
_entity.id
_entity.type
_entity.pdbx_description
1 polymer ?
#
loop_
_entity_poly.entity_id
_entity_poly.type
_entity_poly.pdbx_seq_one_letter_code
_entity_poly.pdbx_strand_id
1 'polypeptide(L)'
;MRVNKRDLTNDDREAILREILLNSSKTSLARLPNGIAQVLAEKYNCHHSTIRRVFALAKEQGVTTGNMKVSVASRKKGRVGRKMAYTNEQVKVKILRVPLAQRTTLRSISELTGISCGSLHRYLKLGIFRSHLNAIRPNLTDANKYSRMKFAFNFVRANMEFDGMMDYVHLDEKWFYITKT
;
A
#
# COMPACT_ATOMS: atom_id res chain seq x y z
N MET A 1 17.46 -14.12 -26.84
CA MET A 1 16.33 -14.33 -25.91
C MET A 1 16.70 -13.79 -24.53
N ARG A 2 16.00 -12.77 -24.01
CA ARG A 2 16.19 -12.36 -22.61
C ARG A 2 15.55 -13.43 -21.72
N VAL A 3 16.35 -14.28 -21.09
CA VAL A 3 15.88 -15.19 -20.05
C VAL A 3 15.17 -14.34 -19.01
N ASN A 4 13.88 -14.57 -18.83
CA ASN A 4 13.04 -13.82 -17.91
C ASN A 4 13.40 -14.26 -16.47
N LYS A 5 14.51 -13.70 -15.95
CA LYS A 5 15.02 -14.05 -14.62
C LYS A 5 14.11 -13.43 -13.57
N ARG A 6 13.35 -14.28 -12.89
CA ARG A 6 12.53 -13.91 -11.73
C ARG A 6 13.43 -13.30 -10.65
N ASP A 7 12.98 -12.20 -10.04
CA ASP A 7 13.62 -11.67 -8.84
C ASP A 7 13.46 -12.68 -7.69
N LEU A 8 14.55 -13.00 -6.99
CA LEU A 8 14.48 -13.90 -5.83
C LEU A 8 13.52 -13.34 -4.78
N THR A 9 12.69 -14.22 -4.23
CA THR A 9 11.82 -13.88 -3.11
C THR A 9 12.65 -13.64 -1.84
N ASN A 10 12.07 -13.04 -0.81
CA ASN A 10 12.78 -12.89 0.46
C ASN A 10 13.11 -14.26 1.08
N ASP A 11 12.20 -15.23 0.95
CA ASP A 11 12.39 -16.58 1.46
C ASP A 11 13.56 -17.29 0.76
N ASP A 12 13.67 -17.16 -0.57
CA ASP A 12 14.81 -17.70 -1.33
C ASP A 12 16.14 -17.08 -0.85
N ARG A 13 16.13 -15.77 -0.60
CA ARG A 13 17.33 -15.04 -0.15
C ARG A 13 17.76 -15.47 1.25
N GLU A 14 16.81 -15.73 2.14
CA GLU A 14 17.11 -16.29 3.46
C GLU A 14 17.56 -17.75 3.38
N ALA A 15 16.95 -18.57 2.53
CA ALA A 15 17.36 -19.95 2.31
C ALA A 15 18.80 -20.04 1.78
N ILE A 16 19.17 -19.17 0.82
CA ILE A 16 20.57 -19.03 0.36
C ILE A 16 21.50 -18.72 1.52
N LEU A 17 21.14 -17.78 2.40
CA LEU A 17 21.97 -17.45 3.56
C LEU A 17 22.13 -18.68 4.49
N ARG A 18 21.04 -19.39 4.79
CA ARG A 18 21.06 -20.60 5.63
C ARG A 18 21.95 -21.69 5.03
N GLU A 19 21.86 -21.93 3.72
CA GLU A 19 22.69 -22.91 3.02
C GLU A 19 24.17 -22.52 3.00
N ILE A 20 24.49 -21.23 2.84
CA ILE A 20 25.87 -20.74 2.95
C ILE A 20 26.42 -21.01 4.36
N LEU A 21 25.63 -20.73 5.40
CA LEU A 21 26.03 -20.94 6.79
C LEU A 21 26.23 -22.42 7.12
N LEU A 22 25.34 -23.30 6.65
CA LEU A 22 25.44 -24.75 6.82
C LEU A 22 26.70 -25.33 6.16
N ASN A 23 27.07 -24.81 4.99
CA ASN A 23 28.25 -25.27 4.25
C ASN A 23 29.55 -24.56 4.66
N SER A 24 29.49 -23.58 5.57
CA SER A 24 30.67 -22.87 6.08
C SER A 24 31.19 -23.53 7.36
N SER A 25 32.48 -23.87 7.41
CA SER A 25 33.14 -24.26 8.65
C SER A 25 33.32 -23.05 9.57
N LYS A 26 33.38 -23.25 10.89
CA LYS A 26 33.51 -22.15 11.89
C LYS A 26 34.66 -21.16 11.59
N THR A 27 35.74 -21.61 10.94
CA THR A 27 36.90 -20.79 10.56
C THR A 27 36.69 -20.01 9.25
N SER A 28 35.74 -20.41 8.39
CA SER A 28 35.55 -19.86 7.04
C SER A 28 34.40 -18.86 6.91
N LEU A 29 33.69 -18.51 7.98
CA LEU A 29 32.61 -17.50 7.91
C LEU A 29 33.08 -16.13 7.35
N ALA A 30 34.38 -15.82 7.44
CA ALA A 30 34.92 -14.58 6.89
C ALA A 30 34.81 -14.47 5.35
N ARG A 31 34.77 -15.59 4.62
CA ARG A 31 34.77 -15.64 3.15
C ARG A 31 33.86 -16.75 2.63
N LEU A 32 33.15 -16.48 1.55
CA LEU A 32 32.35 -17.52 0.89
C LEU A 32 33.28 -18.63 0.36
N PRO A 33 33.03 -19.92 0.65
CA PRO A 33 33.85 -20.98 0.11
C PRO A 33 33.79 -21.04 -1.43
N ASN A 34 34.89 -21.50 -2.04
CA ASN A 34 35.01 -21.60 -3.49
C ASN A 34 33.95 -22.56 -4.06
N GLY A 35 33.40 -22.24 -5.23
CA GLY A 35 32.39 -23.08 -5.91
C GLY A 35 30.97 -22.99 -5.35
N ILE A 36 30.77 -22.73 -4.05
CA ILE A 36 29.42 -22.67 -3.43
C ILE A 36 28.52 -21.63 -4.11
N ALA A 37 29.06 -20.45 -4.44
CA ALA A 37 28.29 -19.43 -5.15
C ALA A 37 27.77 -19.92 -6.52
N GLN A 38 28.48 -20.82 -7.19
CA GLN A 38 28.08 -21.35 -8.48
C GLN A 38 27.03 -22.46 -8.30
N VAL A 39 27.24 -23.37 -7.34
CA VAL A 39 26.26 -24.42 -6.99
C VAL A 39 24.91 -23.81 -6.58
N LEU A 40 24.92 -22.79 -5.71
CA LEU A 40 23.70 -22.09 -5.30
C LEU A 40 23.11 -21.26 -6.44
N ALA A 41 23.94 -20.70 -7.33
CA ALA A 41 23.45 -19.97 -8.49
C ALA A 41 22.65 -20.87 -9.43
N GLU A 42 23.14 -22.09 -9.68
CA GLU A 42 22.45 -23.11 -10.47
C GLU A 42 21.15 -23.56 -9.78
N LYS A 43 21.22 -23.88 -8.47
CA LYS A 43 20.05 -24.30 -7.67
C LYS A 43 18.90 -23.28 -7.68
N TYR A 44 19.23 -22.01 -7.48
CA TYR A 44 18.24 -20.92 -7.41
C TYR A 44 18.01 -20.22 -8.76
N ASN A 45 18.56 -20.76 -9.86
CA ASN A 45 18.48 -20.20 -11.21
C ASN A 45 18.78 -18.68 -11.25
N CYS A 46 19.86 -18.27 -10.59
CA CYS A 46 20.27 -16.88 -10.50
C CYS A 46 21.74 -16.71 -10.89
N HIS A 47 22.21 -15.48 -11.01
CA HIS A 47 23.64 -15.23 -11.27
C HIS A 47 24.44 -15.35 -9.97
N HIS A 48 25.64 -15.94 -10.00
CA HIS A 48 26.51 -16.11 -8.82
C HIS A 48 26.84 -14.79 -8.10
N SER A 49 26.83 -13.65 -8.81
CA SER A 49 26.96 -12.32 -8.20
C SER A 49 25.79 -11.96 -7.27
N THR A 50 24.60 -12.53 -7.47
CA THR A 50 23.45 -12.37 -6.58
C THR A 50 23.68 -13.10 -5.26
N ILE A 51 24.21 -14.33 -5.32
CA ILE A 51 24.60 -15.09 -4.12
C ILE A 51 25.66 -14.31 -3.32
N ARG A 52 26.72 -13.83 -3.99
CA ARG A 52 27.76 -13.01 -3.35
C ARG A 52 27.19 -11.74 -2.71
N ARG A 53 26.25 -11.05 -3.36
CA ARG A 53 25.59 -9.86 -2.81
C ARG A 53 24.74 -10.18 -1.58
N VAL A 54 24.00 -11.28 -1.59
CA VAL A 54 23.22 -11.73 -0.41
C VAL A 54 24.15 -11.97 0.78
N PHE A 55 25.27 -12.66 0.56
CA PHE A 55 26.25 -12.90 1.61
C PHE A 55 26.94 -11.63 2.09
N ALA A 56 27.34 -10.73 1.18
CA ALA A 56 27.95 -9.45 1.54
C ALA A 56 27.02 -8.60 2.44
N LEU A 57 25.72 -8.55 2.12
CA LEU A 57 24.71 -7.88 2.94
C LEU A 57 24.60 -8.47 4.35
N ALA A 58 24.73 -9.79 4.46
CA ALA A 58 24.68 -10.46 5.75
C ALA A 58 25.95 -10.21 6.57
N LYS A 59 27.10 -10.20 5.89
CA LYS A 59 28.41 -9.88 6.47
C LYS A 59 28.46 -8.44 7.00
N GLU A 60 27.94 -7.47 6.25
CA GLU A 60 27.81 -6.06 6.71
C GLU A 60 27.02 -5.94 8.02
N GLN A 61 26.07 -6.84 8.26
CA GLN A 61 25.23 -6.85 9.47
C GLN A 61 25.84 -7.69 10.61
N GLY A 62 27.03 -8.24 10.43
CA GLY A 62 27.76 -8.93 11.49
C GLY A 62 27.44 -10.42 11.66
N VAL A 63 26.89 -11.11 10.64
CA VAL A 63 26.72 -12.59 10.67
C VAL A 63 28.02 -13.29 11.06
N THR A 64 29.15 -12.79 10.59
CA THR A 64 30.49 -13.36 10.84
C THR A 64 30.99 -13.13 12.26
N THR A 65 30.41 -12.15 12.96
CA THR A 65 30.78 -11.75 14.33
C THR A 65 29.78 -12.33 15.35
N GLY A 66 28.89 -13.24 14.91
CA GLY A 66 27.91 -13.90 15.77
C GLY A 66 26.52 -13.24 15.81
N ASN A 67 26.27 -12.18 15.03
CA ASN A 67 24.92 -11.63 14.92
C ASN A 67 24.04 -12.52 14.02
N MET A 68 23.15 -13.31 14.63
CA MET A 68 22.22 -14.17 13.88
C MET A 68 20.94 -13.44 13.44
N LYS A 69 20.70 -12.21 13.93
CA LYS A 69 19.54 -11.38 13.56
C LYS A 69 19.91 -10.49 12.38
N VAL A 70 19.90 -11.08 11.19
CA VAL A 70 20.30 -10.40 9.96
C VAL A 70 19.21 -10.48 8.91
N SER A 71 18.97 -9.36 8.22
CA SER A 71 17.99 -9.26 7.16
C SER A 71 18.67 -9.18 5.79
N VAL A 72 18.44 -10.21 4.96
CA VAL A 72 18.89 -10.24 3.56
C VAL A 72 17.78 -9.89 2.57
N ALA A 73 16.66 -9.35 3.04
CA ALA A 73 15.51 -8.99 2.22
C ALA A 73 15.88 -8.03 1.07
N SER A 74 15.10 -8.08 -0.01
CA SER A 74 15.33 -7.21 -1.16
C SER A 74 15.18 -5.72 -0.78
N ARG A 75 16.26 -4.95 -0.96
CA ARG A 75 16.26 -3.49 -0.76
C ARG A 75 15.56 -2.71 -1.88
N LYS A 76 14.99 -3.39 -2.89
CA LYS A 76 14.28 -2.74 -4.01
C LYS A 76 12.99 -2.05 -3.54
N LYS A 77 12.26 -2.67 -2.61
CA LYS A 77 10.99 -2.12 -2.08
C LYS A 77 11.25 -0.75 -1.45
N GLY A 78 10.53 0.27 -1.91
CA GLY A 78 10.67 1.66 -1.46
C GLY A 78 11.83 2.44 -2.07
N ARG A 79 12.86 1.79 -2.62
CA ARG A 79 13.96 2.46 -3.36
C ARG A 79 13.69 2.59 -4.84
N VAL A 80 13.06 1.57 -5.41
CA VAL A 80 12.77 1.46 -6.84
C VAL A 80 11.29 1.77 -7.09
N GLY A 81 10.99 2.38 -8.22
CA GLY A 81 9.64 2.76 -8.62
C GLY A 81 9.41 4.27 -8.62
N ARG A 82 8.17 4.67 -8.92
CA ARG A 82 7.79 6.08 -9.02
C ARG A 82 7.79 6.73 -7.64
N LYS A 83 8.67 7.72 -7.44
CA LYS A 83 8.70 8.55 -6.24
C LYS A 83 7.44 9.42 -6.14
N MET A 84 7.05 9.77 -4.92
CA MET A 84 5.95 10.71 -4.68
C MET A 84 6.37 12.08 -5.22
N ALA A 85 5.45 12.75 -5.93
CA ALA A 85 5.73 14.04 -6.55
C ALA A 85 5.94 15.16 -5.52
N TYR A 86 5.25 15.06 -4.40
CA TYR A 86 5.35 15.97 -3.26
C TYR A 86 5.62 15.20 -1.98
N THR A 87 6.41 15.79 -1.09
CA THR A 87 6.61 15.32 0.28
C THR A 87 5.37 15.61 1.13
N ASN A 88 5.24 14.92 2.27
CA ASN A 88 4.09 15.07 3.17
C ASN A 88 3.90 16.53 3.62
N GLU A 89 4.99 17.20 3.98
CA GLU A 89 4.99 18.63 4.38
C GLU A 89 4.49 19.53 3.25
N GLN A 90 4.98 19.32 2.02
CA GLN A 90 4.55 20.11 0.86
C GLN A 90 3.05 19.93 0.57
N VAL A 91 2.53 18.70 0.68
CA VAL A 91 1.10 18.43 0.50
C VAL A 91 0.29 19.15 1.57
N LYS A 92 0.72 19.09 2.84
CA LYS A 92 0.06 19.75 3.96
C LYS A 92 0.01 21.26 3.76
N VAL A 93 1.14 21.90 3.41
CA VAL A 93 1.21 23.33 3.13
C VAL A 93 0.28 23.71 1.98
N LYS A 94 0.27 22.95 0.87
CA LYS A 94 -0.60 23.23 -0.27
C LYS A 94 -2.09 23.13 0.09
N ILE A 95 -2.50 22.12 0.84
CA ILE A 95 -3.88 21.95 1.27
C ILE A 95 -4.28 23.07 2.26
N LEU A 96 -3.38 23.43 3.18
CA LEU A 96 -3.64 24.48 4.17
C LEU A 96 -3.78 25.88 3.53
N ARG A 97 -3.12 26.13 2.39
CA ARG A 97 -3.31 27.38 1.63
C ARG A 97 -4.71 27.52 1.03
N VAL A 98 -5.40 26.42 0.75
CA VAL A 98 -6.78 26.45 0.25
C VAL A 98 -7.71 26.86 1.39
N PRO A 99 -8.60 27.85 1.25
CA PRO A 99 -9.58 28.19 2.27
C PRO A 99 -10.46 27.00 2.66
N LEU A 100 -10.81 26.86 3.94
CA LEU A 100 -11.56 25.69 4.44
C LEU A 100 -12.86 25.45 3.66
N ALA A 101 -13.58 26.52 3.31
CA ALA A 101 -14.82 26.47 2.54
C ALA A 101 -14.67 25.82 1.15
N GLN A 102 -13.46 25.85 0.57
CA GLN A 102 -13.16 25.31 -0.76
C GLN A 102 -12.55 23.90 -0.71
N ARG A 103 -12.21 23.37 0.48
CA ARG A 103 -11.66 22.02 0.69
C ARG A 103 -12.74 20.94 0.68
N THR A 104 -13.53 20.88 -0.39
CA THR A 104 -14.70 20.01 -0.50
C THR A 104 -14.34 18.66 -1.12
N THR A 105 -14.18 18.63 -2.45
CA THR A 105 -13.89 17.40 -3.20
C THR A 105 -12.42 17.34 -3.62
N LEU A 106 -11.90 16.13 -3.84
CA LEU A 106 -10.54 15.96 -4.38
C LEU A 106 -10.34 16.67 -5.73
N ARG A 107 -11.41 16.83 -6.52
CA ARG A 107 -11.38 17.55 -7.79
C ARG A 107 -11.21 19.05 -7.59
N SER A 108 -11.99 19.66 -6.69
CA SER A 108 -11.83 21.07 -6.30
C SER A 108 -10.41 21.33 -5.76
N ILE A 109 -9.94 20.48 -4.84
CA ILE A 109 -8.60 20.60 -4.27
C ILE A 109 -7.52 20.44 -5.35
N SER A 110 -7.72 19.55 -6.32
CA SER A 110 -6.78 19.36 -7.43
C SER A 110 -6.62 20.63 -8.26
N GLU A 111 -7.73 21.29 -8.58
CA GLU A 111 -7.75 22.54 -9.35
C GLU A 111 -7.03 23.67 -8.60
N LEU A 112 -7.29 23.80 -7.29
CA LEU A 112 -6.70 24.86 -6.47
C LEU A 112 -5.23 24.63 -6.09
N THR A 113 -4.80 23.37 -5.92
CA THR A 113 -3.43 23.03 -5.46
C THR A 113 -2.47 22.65 -6.58
N GLY A 114 -3.00 22.39 -7.79
CA GLY A 114 -2.28 21.83 -8.93
C GLY A 114 -1.79 20.39 -8.72
N ILE A 115 -2.26 19.69 -7.67
CA ILE A 115 -1.93 18.29 -7.42
C ILE A 115 -3.00 17.44 -8.08
N SER A 116 -2.62 16.51 -8.98
CA SER A 116 -3.59 15.63 -9.63
C SER A 116 -4.52 14.88 -8.64
N CYS A 117 -5.78 14.70 -9.02
CA CYS A 117 -6.76 13.92 -8.25
C CYS A 117 -6.23 12.54 -7.81
N GLY A 118 -5.53 11.83 -8.70
CA GLY A 118 -4.97 10.50 -8.39
C GLY A 118 -3.89 10.54 -7.31
N SER A 119 -3.04 11.57 -7.33
CA SER A 119 -2.06 11.80 -6.25
C SER A 119 -2.75 12.15 -4.94
N LEU A 120 -3.74 13.05 -4.96
CA LEU A 120 -4.50 13.42 -3.76
C LEU A 120 -5.22 12.21 -3.15
N HIS A 121 -5.84 11.35 -3.96
CA HIS A 121 -6.46 10.11 -3.49
C HIS A 121 -5.44 9.15 -2.85
N ARG A 122 -4.24 9.03 -3.44
CA ARG A 122 -3.16 8.23 -2.83
C ARG A 122 -2.70 8.82 -1.49
N TYR A 123 -2.56 10.14 -1.41
CA TYR A 123 -2.21 10.84 -0.17
C TYR A 123 -3.28 10.68 0.92
N LEU A 124 -4.57 10.69 0.54
CA LEU A 124 -5.69 10.40 1.43
C LEU A 124 -5.61 8.96 1.96
N LYS A 125 -5.36 7.96 1.10
CA LYS A 125 -5.18 6.56 1.52
C LYS A 125 -3.97 6.33 2.43
N LEU A 126 -2.91 7.12 2.24
CA LEU A 126 -1.73 7.10 3.11
C LEU A 126 -1.95 7.84 4.45
N GLY A 127 -3.08 8.54 4.61
CA GLY A 127 -3.41 9.26 5.84
C GLY A 127 -2.67 10.59 6.01
N ILE A 128 -2.11 11.17 4.93
CA ILE A 128 -1.42 12.47 5.00
C ILE A 128 -2.39 13.60 5.39
N PHE A 129 -3.63 13.48 4.92
CA PHE A 129 -4.75 14.28 5.36
C PHE A 129 -5.99 13.38 5.42
N ARG A 130 -7.03 13.84 6.12
CA ARG A 130 -8.29 13.10 6.27
C ARG A 130 -9.45 13.87 5.66
N SER A 131 -10.42 13.11 5.15
CA SER A 131 -11.73 13.68 4.84
C SER A 131 -12.47 13.90 6.15
N HIS A 132 -13.08 15.06 6.32
CA HIS A 132 -14.00 15.32 7.40
C HIS A 132 -15.42 14.99 6.95
N LEU A 133 -16.24 14.51 7.88
CA LEU A 133 -17.65 14.27 7.65
C LEU A 133 -18.43 15.52 8.03
N ASN A 134 -19.47 15.79 7.25
CA ASN A 134 -20.45 16.78 7.63
C ASN A 134 -21.43 16.11 8.58
N ALA A 135 -21.80 16.80 9.67
CA ALA A 135 -22.80 16.31 10.65
C ALA A 135 -24.13 15.93 9.98
N ILE A 136 -24.46 16.59 8.86
CA ILE A 136 -25.67 16.37 8.06
C ILE A 136 -25.67 15.00 7.35
N ARG A 137 -24.50 14.42 7.05
CA ARG A 137 -24.37 13.12 6.35
C ARG A 137 -23.31 12.26 7.04
N PRO A 138 -23.67 11.58 8.16
CA PRO A 138 -22.73 10.70 8.83
C PRO A 138 -22.34 9.51 7.92
N ASN A 139 -21.13 9.00 8.11
CA ASN A 139 -20.69 7.78 7.42
C ASN A 139 -21.59 6.61 7.83
N LEU A 140 -22.03 5.83 6.85
CA LEU A 140 -22.75 4.58 7.12
C LEU A 140 -21.79 3.59 7.79
N THR A 141 -22.11 3.17 9.01
CA THR A 141 -21.48 2.02 9.66
C THR A 141 -21.79 0.75 8.86
N ASP A 142 -21.03 -0.31 9.03
CA ASP A 142 -21.32 -1.57 8.32
C ASP A 142 -22.69 -2.15 8.69
N ALA A 143 -23.12 -1.96 9.93
CA ALA A 143 -24.50 -2.25 10.36
C ALA A 143 -25.52 -1.41 9.56
N ASN A 144 -25.31 -0.10 9.42
CA ASN A 144 -26.22 0.76 8.65
C ASN A 144 -26.25 0.37 7.16
N LYS A 145 -25.11 -0.02 6.58
CA LYS A 145 -25.04 -0.51 5.20
C LYS A 145 -25.85 -1.81 5.05
N TYR A 146 -25.70 -2.74 5.98
CA TYR A 146 -26.45 -4.00 5.97
C TYR A 146 -27.95 -3.76 6.12
N SER A 147 -28.38 -2.92 7.06
CA SER A 147 -29.79 -2.56 7.25
C SER A 147 -30.39 -1.92 5.99
N ARG A 148 -29.65 -1.01 5.34
CA ARG A 148 -30.08 -0.40 4.07
C ARG A 148 -30.15 -1.41 2.92
N MET A 149 -29.19 -2.32 2.85
CA MET A 149 -29.18 -3.39 1.86
C MET A 149 -30.36 -4.33 2.06
N LYS A 150 -30.62 -4.77 3.29
CA LYS A 150 -31.77 -5.61 3.65
C LYS A 150 -33.10 -4.92 3.33
N PHE A 151 -33.21 -3.63 3.65
CA PHE A 151 -34.37 -2.83 3.29
C PHE A 151 -34.57 -2.79 1.77
N ALA A 152 -33.54 -2.46 1.00
CA ALA A 152 -33.62 -2.43 -0.47
C ALA A 152 -33.96 -3.81 -1.07
N PHE A 153 -33.42 -4.88 -0.49
CA PHE A 153 -33.67 -6.26 -0.94
C PHE A 153 -35.14 -6.66 -0.78
N ASN A 154 -35.84 -6.15 0.23
CA ASN A 154 -37.29 -6.41 0.38
C ASN A 154 -38.13 -5.86 -0.78
N PHE A 155 -37.58 -4.93 -1.57
CA PHE A 155 -38.23 -4.37 -2.75
C PHE A 155 -37.72 -5.01 -4.06
N VAL A 156 -36.97 -6.12 -3.98
CA VAL A 156 -36.56 -6.87 -5.17
C VAL A 156 -37.45 -8.10 -5.29
N ARG A 157 -38.14 -8.22 -6.42
CA ARG A 157 -39.02 -9.34 -6.76
C ARG A 157 -38.19 -10.55 -7.20
N ALA A 158 -38.82 -11.73 -7.23
CA ALA A 158 -38.15 -12.99 -7.59
C ALA A 158 -37.55 -12.99 -9.01
N ASN A 159 -38.06 -12.14 -9.91
CA ASN A 159 -37.53 -11.92 -11.26
C ASN A 159 -36.36 -10.92 -11.31
N MET A 160 -35.80 -10.53 -10.16
CA MET A 160 -34.73 -9.54 -10.03
C MET A 160 -35.12 -8.12 -10.46
N GLU A 161 -36.42 -7.84 -10.59
CA GLU A 161 -36.93 -6.49 -10.83
C GLU A 161 -37.26 -5.79 -9.51
N PHE A 162 -37.12 -4.46 -9.48
CA PHE A 162 -37.55 -3.68 -8.33
C PHE A 162 -39.07 -3.54 -8.30
N ASP A 163 -39.64 -3.57 -7.10
CA ASP A 163 -41.03 -3.28 -6.86
C ASP A 163 -41.33 -1.82 -7.21
N GLY A 164 -42.47 -1.57 -7.86
CA GLY A 164 -42.87 -0.22 -8.28
C GLY A 164 -43.21 0.72 -7.12
N MET A 165 -43.34 0.20 -5.88
CA MET A 165 -43.64 0.95 -4.67
C MET A 165 -44.92 1.82 -4.81
N MET A 166 -45.88 1.39 -5.64
CA MET A 166 -47.07 2.19 -5.96
C MET A 166 -47.98 2.44 -4.75
N ASP A 167 -47.84 1.61 -3.70
CA ASP A 167 -48.56 1.73 -2.43
C ASP A 167 -47.77 2.50 -1.34
N TYR A 168 -46.60 3.05 -1.67
CA TYR A 168 -45.75 3.79 -0.73
C TYR A 168 -45.83 5.29 -0.98
N VAL A 169 -46.10 6.05 0.08
CA VAL A 169 -45.98 7.52 0.08
C VAL A 169 -44.75 7.89 0.91
N HIS A 170 -43.75 8.51 0.27
CA HIS A 170 -42.56 8.99 0.95
C HIS A 170 -42.79 10.41 1.46
N LEU A 171 -42.72 10.59 2.79
CA LEU A 171 -42.78 11.88 3.45
C LEU A 171 -41.39 12.24 3.98
N ASP A 172 -40.95 13.47 3.76
CA ASP A 172 -39.69 14.00 4.30
C ASP A 172 -39.92 15.43 4.80
N GLU A 173 -39.36 15.73 5.97
CA GLU A 173 -39.46 17.05 6.58
C GLU A 173 -38.15 17.81 6.39
N LYS A 174 -38.26 18.99 5.80
CA LYS A 174 -37.11 19.87 5.55
C LYS A 174 -37.31 21.20 6.24
N TRP A 175 -36.41 21.52 7.15
CA TRP A 175 -36.36 22.82 7.82
C TRP A 175 -35.82 23.89 6.86
N PHE A 176 -36.60 24.93 6.63
CA PHE A 176 -36.17 26.12 5.91
C PHE A 176 -35.96 27.26 6.91
N TYR A 177 -34.76 27.81 6.95
CA TYR A 177 -34.47 29.01 7.73
C TYR A 177 -34.83 30.24 6.89
N ILE A 178 -35.68 31.11 7.41
CA ILE A 178 -35.91 32.44 6.84
C ILE A 178 -34.63 33.25 7.08
N THR A 179 -33.80 33.36 6.05
CA THR A 179 -32.65 34.28 6.08
C THR A 179 -33.18 35.66 5.72
N LYS A 180 -33.10 36.62 6.65
CA LYS A 180 -33.38 38.04 6.33
C LYS A 180 -32.32 38.50 5.33
N THR A 181 -32.77 38.88 4.14
CA THR A 181 -32.02 39.70 3.18
C THR A 181 -31.58 41.01 3.79
#